data_AF-A0A1H9XI45-F1
#
_entry.id   AF-A0A1H9XI45-F1
#
_cell.length_a   1.000
_cell.length_b   1.000
_cell.length_c   1.000
_cell.angle_alpha   90.00
_cell.angle_beta   90.00
_cell.angle_gamma   90.00
#
_symmetry.space_group_name_H-M   'P 1'
#
loop_
_entity.id
_entity.type
_entity.pdbx_description
1 polymer ?
#
loop_
_entity_poly.entity_id
_entity_poly.type
_entity_poly.pdbx_seq_one_letter_code
_entity_poly.pdbx_strand_id
1 'polypeptide(L)'
;MKKYISIIFVFLLVFIGIFWYSEYKKVEDFKNEVVDYLNDKGFTPEEYSTPKYVKREVMKGLRVKIIEIIFNDERNYTYSYMRTVDGIAFAHAINEDTGKRDYDKEEPIK
;
A
#
# COMPACT_ATOMS: atom_id res chain seq x y z
N MET A 1 9.25 26.73 -35.81
CA MET A 1 9.01 26.77 -34.34
C MET A 1 7.75 26.01 -33.91
N LYS A 2 6.56 26.27 -34.48
CA LYS A 2 5.30 25.56 -34.09
C LYS A 2 5.34 24.02 -34.20
N LYS A 3 6.00 23.44 -35.22
CA LYS A 3 6.13 21.98 -35.39
C LYS A 3 6.97 21.30 -34.29
N TYR A 4 8.05 21.94 -33.84
CA TYR A 4 8.90 21.41 -32.75
C TYR A 4 8.18 21.45 -31.39
N ILE A 5 7.37 22.48 -31.14
CA ILE A 5 6.55 22.59 -29.92
C ILE A 5 5.53 21.44 -29.85
N SER A 6 4.90 21.10 -30.98
CA SER A 6 3.93 20.00 -31.03
C SER A 6 4.57 18.63 -30.77
N ILE A 7 5.80 18.41 -31.24
CA ILE A 7 6.54 17.16 -31.01
C ILE A 7 6.94 17.05 -29.52
N ILE A 8 7.46 18.13 -28.93
CA ILE A 8 7.81 18.17 -27.50
C ILE A 8 6.59 17.87 -26.62
N PHE A 9 5.42 18.39 -26.97
CA PHE A 9 4.19 18.15 -26.23
C PHE A 9 3.73 16.68 -26.26
N VAL A 10 3.87 16.01 -27.41
CA VAL A 10 3.58 14.57 -27.54
C VAL A 10 4.54 13.74 -26.69
N PHE A 11 5.84 14.04 -26.72
CA PHE A 11 6.81 13.36 -25.86
C PHE A 11 6.53 13.57 -24.37
N LEU A 12 6.11 14.78 -23.98
CA LEU A 12 5.75 15.08 -22.59
C LEU A 12 4.57 14.23 -22.12
N LEU A 13 3.52 14.11 -22.95
CA LEU A 13 2.34 13.30 -22.64
C LEU A 13 2.68 11.81 -22.51
N VAL A 14 3.51 11.28 -23.42
CA VAL A 14 3.98 9.89 -23.35
C VAL A 14 4.81 9.66 -22.08
N PHE A 15 5.71 10.57 -21.75
CA PHE A 15 6.53 10.48 -20.54
C PHE A 15 5.69 10.49 -19.27
N ILE A 16 4.70 11.39 -19.19
CA ILE A 16 3.76 11.44 -18.09
C ILE A 16 3.00 10.11 -18.00
N GLY A 17 2.49 9.58 -19.11
CA GLY A 17 1.80 8.28 -19.14
C GLY A 17 2.65 7.12 -18.59
N ILE A 18 3.91 7.02 -19.04
CA ILE A 18 4.85 5.99 -18.56
C ILE A 18 5.13 6.17 -17.06
N PHE A 19 5.29 7.42 -16.60
CA PHE A 19 5.53 7.72 -15.19
C PHE A 19 4.37 7.26 -14.30
N TRP A 20 3.13 7.59 -14.67
CA TRP A 20 1.94 7.15 -13.93
C TRP A 20 1.80 5.63 -13.93
N TYR A 21 2.04 4.97 -15.07
CA TYR A 21 2.01 3.51 -15.15
C TYR A 21 3.05 2.86 -14.23
N SER A 22 4.27 3.41 -14.16
CA SER A 22 5.31 2.91 -13.28
C SER A 22 4.94 3.04 -11.81
N GLU A 23 4.39 4.18 -11.38
CA GLU A 23 3.96 4.34 -9.98
C GLU A 23 2.78 3.44 -9.64
N TYR A 24 1.82 3.26 -10.57
CA TYR A 24 0.72 2.31 -10.40
C TYR A 24 1.23 0.87 -10.23
N LYS A 25 2.11 0.41 -11.12
CA LYS A 25 2.69 -0.94 -11.05
C LYS A 25 3.39 -1.19 -9.72
N LYS A 26 4.17 -0.23 -9.22
CA LYS A 26 4.84 -0.34 -7.91
C LYS A 26 3.87 -0.44 -6.73
N VAL A 27 2.65 0.09 -6.86
CA VAL A 27 1.62 -0.05 -5.80
C VAL A 27 0.99 -1.43 -5.88
N GLU A 28 0.70 -1.91 -7.09
CA GLU A 28 0.12 -3.23 -7.29
C GLU A 28 1.08 -4.35 -6.87
N ASP A 29 2.35 -4.25 -7.24
CA ASP A 29 3.40 -5.18 -6.80
C ASP A 29 3.48 -5.21 -5.26
N PHE A 30 3.35 -4.06 -4.60
CA PHE A 30 3.36 -4.00 -3.14
C PHE A 30 2.12 -4.65 -2.50
N LYS A 31 0.92 -4.48 -3.09
CA LYS A 31 -0.27 -5.21 -2.61
C LYS A 31 -0.07 -6.72 -2.71
N ASN A 32 0.48 -7.20 -3.82
CA ASN A 32 0.74 -8.63 -4.02
C ASN A 32 1.74 -9.16 -3.00
N GLU A 33 2.83 -8.42 -2.72
CA GLU A 33 3.78 -8.80 -1.67
C GLU A 33 3.13 -8.91 -0.28
N VAL A 34 2.17 -8.03 0.04
CA VAL A 34 1.43 -8.12 1.32
C VAL A 34 0.51 -9.34 1.33
N VAL A 35 -0.13 -9.67 0.21
CA VAL A 35 -0.93 -10.89 0.07
C VAL A 35 -0.05 -12.13 0.24
N ASP A 36 1.11 -12.19 -0.40
CA ASP A 36 2.05 -13.30 -0.28
C ASP A 36 2.53 -13.46 1.16
N TYR A 37 2.87 -12.35 1.82
CA TYR A 37 3.23 -12.34 3.24
C TYR A 37 2.11 -12.90 4.15
N LEU A 38 0.85 -12.54 3.89
CA LEU A 38 -0.29 -13.07 4.66
C LEU A 38 -0.55 -14.55 4.34
N ASN A 39 -0.38 -14.96 3.09
CA ASN A 39 -0.49 -16.36 2.67
C ASN A 39 0.57 -17.23 3.35
N ASP A 40 1.82 -16.75 3.44
CA ASP A 40 2.91 -17.43 4.15
C ASP A 40 2.61 -17.58 5.65
N LYS A 41 1.81 -16.67 6.22
CA LYS A 41 1.29 -16.76 7.59
C LYS A 41 0.03 -17.63 7.74
N GLY A 42 -0.49 -18.20 6.66
CA GLY A 42 -1.63 -19.11 6.67
C GLY A 42 -3.01 -18.46 6.51
N PHE A 43 -3.06 -17.16 6.21
CA PHE A 43 -4.31 -16.50 5.83
C PHE A 43 -4.66 -16.77 4.38
N THR A 44 -5.94 -16.74 4.06
CA THR A 44 -6.46 -16.83 2.69
C THR A 44 -7.08 -15.49 2.26
N PRO A 45 -7.10 -15.17 0.95
CA PRO A 45 -7.68 -13.92 0.45
C PRO A 45 -9.17 -13.72 0.75
N GLU A 46 -9.87 -14.77 1.17
CA GLU A 46 -11.28 -14.73 1.57
C GLU A 46 -11.45 -14.21 3.01
N GLU A 47 -10.39 -14.24 3.82
CA GLU A 47 -10.40 -13.89 5.24
C GLU A 47 -10.14 -12.40 5.50
N TYR A 48 -9.80 -11.65 4.46
CA TYR A 48 -9.52 -10.22 4.59
C TYR A 48 -9.95 -9.45 3.34
N SER A 49 -10.15 -8.14 3.52
CA SER A 49 -10.54 -7.23 2.44
C SER A 49 -9.42 -7.07 1.40
N THR A 50 -9.77 -6.79 0.14
CA THR A 50 -8.78 -6.45 -0.88
C THR A 50 -7.81 -5.36 -0.39
N PRO A 51 -6.48 -5.59 -0.48
CA PRO A 51 -5.48 -4.66 0.05
C PRO A 51 -5.61 -3.26 -0.57
N LYS A 52 -5.72 -2.25 0.29
CA LYS A 52 -5.93 -0.86 -0.11
C LYS A 52 -4.65 -0.07 0.09
N TYR A 53 -4.18 0.58 -0.97
CA TYR A 53 -3.09 1.56 -0.84
C TYR A 53 -3.65 2.88 -0.33
N VAL A 54 -3.22 3.31 0.86
CA VAL A 54 -3.84 4.46 1.51
C VAL A 54 -2.97 5.71 1.47
N LYS A 55 -1.67 5.62 1.75
CA LYS A 55 -0.78 6.76 1.51
C LYS A 55 0.70 6.41 1.63
N ARG A 56 1.50 7.38 1.18
CA ARG A 56 2.92 7.51 1.50
C ARG A 56 3.01 8.32 2.80
N GLU A 57 3.11 7.65 3.95
CA GLU A 57 3.28 8.31 5.26
C GLU A 57 4.73 8.74 5.47
N VAL A 58 4.94 9.81 6.24
CA VAL A 58 6.30 10.21 6.64
C VAL A 58 6.54 9.71 8.05
N MET A 59 7.19 8.56 8.18
CA MET A 59 7.65 8.04 9.47
C MET A 59 9.13 8.40 9.66
N LYS A 60 9.45 9.14 10.73
CA LYS A 60 10.83 9.56 11.06
C LYS A 60 11.56 10.26 9.90
N GLY A 61 10.84 11.05 9.10
CA GLY A 61 11.40 11.75 7.93
C GLY A 61 11.50 10.91 6.65
N LEU A 62 11.22 9.60 6.72
CA LEU A 62 11.19 8.70 5.57
C LEU A 62 9.77 8.54 5.05
N ARG A 63 9.62 8.66 3.73
CA ARG A 63 8.34 8.43 3.04
C ARG A 63 8.12 6.93 2.86
N VAL A 64 7.27 6.33 3.69
CA VAL A 64 6.93 4.91 3.69
C VAL A 64 5.58 4.70 3.02
N LYS A 65 5.49 3.74 2.09
CA LYS A 65 4.22 3.32 1.49
C LYS A 65 3.50 2.39 2.47
N ILE A 66 2.20 2.57 2.64
CA ILE A 66 1.36 1.73 3.51
C ILE A 66 0.24 1.07 2.69
N ILE A 67 0.04 -0.23 2.95
CA ILE A 67 -1.11 -1.01 2.52
C ILE A 67 -1.96 -1.30 3.75
N GLU A 68 -3.26 -1.03 3.65
CA GLU A 68 -4.24 -1.30 4.69
C GLU A 68 -5.11 -2.49 4.33
N ILE A 69 -5.40 -3.34 5.32
CA ILE A 69 -6.21 -4.54 5.20
C ILE A 69 -7.15 -4.63 6.41
N ILE A 70 -8.39 -5.03 6.18
CA ILE A 70 -9.37 -5.33 7.23
C ILE A 70 -9.58 -6.85 7.23
N PHE A 71 -9.34 -7.51 8.35
CA PHE A 71 -9.64 -8.93 8.49
C PHE A 71 -11.13 -9.13 8.80
N ASN A 72 -11.72 -10.18 8.26
CA ASN A 72 -13.16 -10.45 8.41
C ASN A 72 -13.56 -10.72 9.86
N ASP A 73 -12.67 -11.32 10.65
CA ASP A 73 -12.89 -11.61 12.06
C ASP A 73 -12.67 -10.37 12.95
N GLU A 74 -11.94 -9.37 12.43
CA GLU A 74 -11.56 -8.15 13.16
C GLU A 74 -11.94 -6.87 12.40
N ARG A 75 -13.21 -6.77 11.97
CA ARG A 75 -13.69 -5.66 11.13
C ARG A 75 -13.60 -4.27 11.78
N ASN A 76 -13.46 -4.21 13.10
CA ASN A 76 -13.31 -2.95 13.83
C ASN A 76 -11.87 -2.40 13.76
N TYR A 77 -10.94 -3.14 13.14
CA TYR A 77 -9.56 -2.73 12.98
C TYR A 77 -9.13 -2.78 11.51
N THR A 78 -8.45 -1.71 11.10
CA THR A 78 -7.71 -1.65 9.84
C THR A 78 -6.22 -1.82 10.12
N TYR A 79 -5.61 -2.84 9.53
CA TYR A 79 -4.22 -3.22 9.75
C TYR A 79 -3.32 -2.62 8.68
N SER A 80 -2.32 -1.84 9.12
CA SER A 80 -1.36 -1.17 8.25
C SER A 80 -0.07 -1.98 8.10
N TYR A 81 0.29 -2.29 6.86
CA TYR A 81 1.52 -2.97 6.47
C TYR A 81 2.45 -2.04 5.71
N MET A 82 3.73 -2.15 6.00
CA MET A 82 4.79 -1.35 5.37
C MET A 82 5.91 -2.24 4.84
N ARG A 83 6.67 -1.71 3.89
CA ARG A 83 7.91 -2.35 3.43
C ARG A 83 9.10 -1.88 4.26
N THR A 84 9.87 -2.83 4.77
CA THR A 84 11.14 -2.64 5.49
C THR A 84 12.30 -3.22 4.69
N VAL A 85 13.52 -3.13 5.21
CA VAL A 85 14.71 -3.76 4.58
C VAL A 85 14.64 -5.28 4.58
N ASP A 86 13.92 -5.86 5.54
CA ASP A 86 13.81 -7.31 5.75
C ASP A 86 12.53 -7.90 5.10
N GLY A 87 11.70 -7.06 4.47
CA GLY A 87 10.45 -7.47 3.83
C GLY A 87 9.23 -6.72 4.34
N ILE A 88 8.05 -7.33 4.24
CA ILE A 88 6.79 -6.76 4.74
C ILE A 88 6.76 -6.85 6.26
N ALA A 89 6.35 -5.76 6.91
CA ALA A 89 6.15 -5.71 8.34
C ALA A 89 4.82 -5.04 8.68
N PHE A 90 4.17 -5.55 9.72
CA PHE A 90 3.07 -4.87 10.38
C PHE A 90 3.56 -3.58 11.06
N ALA A 91 2.81 -2.48 10.89
CA ALA A 91 3.18 -1.17 11.42
C ALA A 91 2.34 -0.75 12.62
N HIS A 92 1.01 -0.84 12.50
CA HIS A 92 0.02 -0.51 13.52
C HIS A 92 -1.38 -0.90 13.03
N ALA A 93 -2.34 -0.99 13.95
CA ALA A 93 -3.75 -1.07 13.60
C ALA A 93 -4.41 0.32 13.76
N ILE A 94 -5.54 0.53 13.11
CA ILE A 94 -6.40 1.69 13.26
C ILE A 94 -7.73 1.17 13.77
N ASN A 95 -8.15 1.62 14.96
CA ASN A 95 -9.45 1.29 15.50
C ASN A 95 -10.51 2.14 14.79
N GLU A 96 -11.44 1.52 14.08
CA GLU A 96 -12.45 2.19 13.25
C GLU A 96 -13.47 2.98 14.11
N ASP A 97 -13.75 2.52 15.34
CA ASP A 97 -14.69 3.19 16.24
C ASP A 97 -14.16 4.56 16.71
N THR A 98 -12.84 4.67 16.89
CA THR A 98 -12.18 5.88 17.41
C THR A 98 -11.40 6.66 16.34
N GLY A 99 -11.11 6.04 15.19
CA GLY A 99 -10.23 6.57 14.15
C GLY A 99 -8.77 6.74 14.60
N LYS A 100 -8.37 6.16 15.73
CA LYS A 100 -7.02 6.30 16.30
C LYS A 100 -6.15 5.11 15.95
N ARG A 101 -4.84 5.38 15.83
CA ARG A 101 -3.82 4.33 15.71
C ARG A 101 -3.67 3.63 17.04
N ASP A 102 -3.75 2.32 16.99
CA ASP A 102 -3.44 1.42 18.08
C ASP A 102 -2.08 0.78 17.78
N TYR A 103 -1.07 1.21 18.52
CA TYR A 103 0.30 0.70 18.42
C TYR A 103 0.54 -0.52 19.30
N ASP A 104 -0.35 -0.76 20.27
CA ASP A 104 -0.28 -1.90 21.19
C ASP A 104 -1.04 -3.10 20.61
N LYS A 105 -1.93 -2.88 19.65
CA LYS A 105 -2.62 -3.94 18.91
C LYS A 105 -1.63 -4.73 18.06
N GLU A 106 -1.53 -6.02 18.36
CA GLU A 106 -0.73 -6.98 17.60
C GLU A 106 -1.39 -7.37 16.29
N GLU A 107 -0.57 -7.82 15.34
CA GLU A 107 -1.03 -8.42 14.08
C GLU A 107 -1.83 -9.70 14.36
N PRO A 108 -2.90 -10.01 13.59
CA PRO A 108 -3.65 -11.24 13.77
C PRO A 108 -2.76 -12.47 13.53
N ILE A 109 -2.92 -13.48 14.39
CA ILE A 109 -2.15 -14.72 14.33
C ILE A 109 -3.13 -15.86 13.97
N LYS A 110 -2.68 -16.75 13.09
CA LYS A 110 -3.33 -18.04 12.82
C LYS A 110 -2.51 -19.20 13.36
#